data_AF-A0A6M0AVH7-F1
#
_entry.id   AF-A0A6M0AVH7-F1
#
_cell.length_a   1.000
_cell.length_b   1.000
_cell.length_c   1.000
_cell.angle_alpha   90.00
_cell.angle_beta   90.00
_cell.angle_gamma   90.00
#
_symmetry.space_group_name_H-M   'P 1'
#
loop_
_entity.id
_entity.type
_entity.pdbx_description
1 polymer ?
#
loop_
_entity_poly.entity_id
_entity_poly.type
_entity_poly.pdbx_seq_one_letter_code
_entity_poly.pdbx_strand_id
1 'polypeptide(L)'
;QYLLDLQPNQTVKFESPLAEQQLRTAAETFNLLDIAHLILKSAALRTESRGGHYRRDYYQTSPSWQVHTLVQGERWWKSPQLSLMLEPKEIAV
;
A
#
# COMPACT_ATOMS: atom_id res chain seq x y z
N GLN A 1 -21.68 -3.98 18.47
CA GLN A 1 -21.91 -5.05 17.48
C GLN A 1 -23.20 -4.73 16.72
N TYR A 2 -23.21 -3.66 15.94
CA TYR A 2 -24.41 -3.14 15.27
C TYR A 2 -24.15 -2.79 13.80
N LEU A 3 -22.93 -2.34 13.48
CA LEU A 3 -22.52 -1.98 12.11
C LEU A 3 -22.11 -3.19 11.26
N LEU A 4 -21.51 -4.21 11.86
CA LEU A 4 -20.98 -5.38 11.14
C LEU A 4 -22.07 -6.30 10.60
N ASP A 5 -23.29 -6.18 11.12
CA ASP A 5 -24.42 -7.05 10.78
C ASP A 5 -25.41 -6.37 9.82
N LEU A 6 -25.11 -5.14 9.37
CA LEU A 6 -25.97 -4.39 8.46
C LEU A 6 -25.94 -4.96 7.05
N GLN A 7 -27.12 -5.06 6.45
CA GLN A 7 -27.25 -5.44 5.04
C GLN A 7 -26.89 -4.26 4.14
N PRO A 8 -26.37 -4.51 2.93
CA PRO A 8 -26.17 -3.46 1.93
C PRO A 8 -27.46 -2.65 1.72
N ASN A 9 -27.33 -1.32 1.65
CA ASN A 9 -28.42 -0.35 1.48
C ASN A 9 -29.43 -0.29 2.66
N GLN A 10 -29.15 -0.91 3.80
CA GLN A 10 -29.98 -0.77 4.99
C GLN A 10 -29.78 0.61 5.63
N THR A 11 -30.88 1.34 5.84
CA THR A 11 -30.86 2.61 6.57
C THR A 11 -30.98 2.35 8.07
N VAL A 12 -30.16 3.08 8.84
CA VAL A 12 -30.07 2.96 10.28
C VAL A 12 -30.14 4.35 10.91
N LYS A 13 -30.88 4.48 12.01
CA LYS A 13 -30.96 5.72 12.77
C LYS A 13 -30.20 5.55 14.08
N PHE A 14 -29.25 6.45 14.33
CA PHE A 14 -28.54 6.51 15.60
C PHE A 14 -29.21 7.53 16.52
N GLU A 15 -29.37 7.18 17.79
CA GLU A 15 -30.00 8.07 18.79
C GLU A 15 -28.99 9.01 19.46
N SER A 16 -27.72 8.61 19.50
CA SER A 16 -26.66 9.41 20.11
C SER A 16 -26.24 10.57 19.22
N PRO A 17 -26.16 11.81 19.75
CA PRO A 17 -25.64 12.96 19.00
C PRO A 17 -24.14 12.82 18.66
N LEU A 18 -23.41 11.91 19.32
CA LEU A 18 -21.99 11.65 19.07
C LEU A 18 -21.75 10.59 17.98
N ALA A 19 -22.82 9.94 17.48
CA ALA A 19 -22.69 8.80 16.59
C ALA A 19 -21.87 9.10 15.33
N GLU A 20 -22.14 10.24 14.68
CA GLU A 20 -21.42 10.65 13.46
C GLU A 20 -19.90 10.77 13.72
N GLN A 21 -19.52 11.46 14.79
CA GLN A 21 -18.11 11.64 15.14
C GLN A 21 -17.45 10.30 15.44
N GLN A 22 -18.09 9.44 16.23
CA GLN A 22 -17.55 8.13 16.60
C GLN A 22 -17.38 7.22 15.39
N LEU A 23 -18.36 7.21 14.47
CA LEU A 23 -18.30 6.44 13.23
C LEU A 23 -17.17 6.92 12.32
N ARG A 24 -17.06 8.24 12.13
CA ARG A 24 -15.97 8.84 11.34
C ARG A 24 -14.61 8.46 11.93
N THR A 25 -14.41 8.69 13.21
CA THR A 25 -13.14 8.38 13.88
C THR A 25 -12.80 6.89 13.78
N ALA A 26 -13.76 6.00 13.95
CA ALA A 26 -13.53 4.56 13.80
C ALA A 26 -13.13 4.20 12.36
N ALA A 27 -13.84 4.69 11.35
CA ALA A 27 -13.56 4.42 9.94
C ALA A 27 -12.18 4.97 9.52
N GLU A 28 -11.84 6.19 9.92
CA GLU A 28 -10.53 6.79 9.67
C GLU A 28 -9.42 5.99 10.35
N THR A 29 -9.65 5.53 11.59
CA THR A 29 -8.68 4.71 12.32
C THR A 29 -8.44 3.37 11.61
N PHE A 30 -9.49 2.70 11.11
CA PHE A 30 -9.32 1.47 10.35
C PHE A 30 -8.52 1.69 9.06
N ASN A 31 -8.80 2.77 8.32
CA ASN A 31 -8.01 3.13 7.13
C ASN A 31 -6.53 3.38 7.48
N LEU A 32 -6.26 4.05 8.61
CA LEU A 32 -4.89 4.28 9.08
C LEU A 32 -4.18 2.98 9.47
N LEU A 33 -4.89 2.04 10.09
CA LEU A 33 -4.35 0.72 10.42
C LEU A 33 -4.01 -0.08 9.16
N ASP A 34 -4.87 -0.05 8.14
CA ASP A 34 -4.60 -0.67 6.85
C ASP A 34 -3.36 -0.06 6.20
N ILE A 35 -3.28 1.27 6.13
CA ILE A 35 -2.11 1.98 5.59
C ILE A 35 -0.83 1.60 6.36
N ALA A 36 -0.88 1.58 7.69
CA ALA A 36 0.27 1.20 8.51
C ALA A 36 0.71 -0.25 8.22
N HIS A 37 -0.25 -1.18 8.08
CA HIS A 37 0.03 -2.56 7.71
C HIS A 37 0.70 -2.66 6.34
N LEU A 38 0.14 -1.99 5.33
CA LEU A 38 0.64 -1.95 3.96
C LEU A 38 2.08 -1.40 3.92
N ILE A 39 2.35 -0.32 4.65
CA ILE A 39 3.69 0.30 4.75
C ILE A 39 4.68 -0.67 5.38
N LEU A 40 4.35 -1.23 6.54
CA LEU A 40 5.26 -2.12 7.28
C LEU A 40 5.59 -3.39 6.48
N LYS A 41 4.59 -4.04 5.86
CA LYS A 41 4.81 -5.22 5.02
C LYS A 41 5.65 -4.89 3.79
N SER A 42 5.40 -3.75 3.15
CA SER A 42 6.16 -3.31 1.98
C SER A 42 7.61 -2.99 2.33
N ALA A 43 7.84 -2.33 3.48
CA ALA A 43 9.17 -2.02 3.99
C ALA A 43 9.96 -3.28 4.41
N ALA A 44 9.27 -4.27 4.99
CA ALA A 44 9.86 -5.56 5.34
C ALA A 44 10.28 -6.36 4.10
N LEU A 45 9.45 -6.36 3.05
CA LEU A 45 9.75 -7.00 1.77
C LEU A 45 10.94 -6.35 1.05
N ARG A 46 11.05 -5.01 1.09
CA ARG A 46 12.09 -4.26 0.35
C ARG A 46 13.45 -4.30 1.05
N THR A 47 14.34 -5.14 0.53
CA THR A 47 15.71 -5.37 1.05
C THR A 47 16.77 -4.49 0.35
N GLU A 48 16.57 -3.17 0.38
CA GLU A 48 17.58 -2.17 0.01
C GLU A 48 17.34 -0.88 0.83
N SER A 49 18.24 0.09 0.68
CA SER A 49 18.01 1.48 1.10
C SER A 49 17.99 2.39 -0.12
N ARG A 50 16.91 3.16 -0.31
CA ARG A 50 16.75 4.10 -1.43
C ARG A 50 15.78 5.23 -1.06
N GLY A 51 16.21 6.48 -1.27
CA GLY A 51 15.38 7.64 -0.95
C GLY A 51 15.02 7.67 0.54
N GLY A 52 13.74 7.87 0.86
CA GLY A 52 13.24 7.89 2.25
C GLY A 52 13.15 6.52 2.94
N HIS A 53 13.34 5.40 2.23
CA HIS A 53 13.38 4.06 2.82
C HIS A 53 14.81 3.68 3.16
N TYR A 54 15.18 3.77 4.43
CA TYR A 54 16.51 3.38 4.94
C TYR A 54 16.43 2.14 5.83
N ARG A 55 17.37 1.23 5.65
CA ARG A 55 17.51 0.00 6.44
C ARG A 55 18.96 -0.26 6.81
N ARG A 56 19.21 -0.38 8.11
CA ARG A 56 20.55 -0.66 8.64
C ARG A 56 21.11 -2.00 8.17
N ASP A 57 20.26 -3.00 7.99
CA ASP A 57 20.64 -4.34 7.53
C ASP A 57 20.70 -4.47 5.99
N TYR A 58 20.27 -3.44 5.25
CA TYR A 58 20.40 -3.33 3.79
C TYR A 58 20.74 -1.90 3.39
N TYR A 59 21.92 -1.41 3.78
CA TYR A 59 22.29 0.02 3.71
C TYR A 59 22.54 0.56 2.28
N GLN A 60 22.68 -0.32 1.28
CA GLN A 60 22.94 0.07 -0.11
C GLN A 60 21.69 -0.03 -0.97
N THR A 61 21.71 0.68 -2.11
CA THR A 61 20.74 0.46 -3.18
C THR A 61 21.04 -0.84 -3.94
N SER A 62 20.02 -1.43 -4.56
CA SER A 62 20.13 -2.62 -5.42
C SER A 62 19.47 -2.39 -6.78
N PRO A 63 20.11 -2.77 -7.90
CA PRO A 63 19.49 -2.75 -9.22
C PRO A 63 18.21 -3.60 -9.30
N SER A 64 18.16 -4.71 -8.56
CA SER A 64 17.00 -5.63 -8.54
C SER A 64 15.75 -5.04 -7.88
N TRP A 65 15.91 -3.91 -7.18
CA TRP A 65 14.85 -3.14 -6.51
C TRP A 65 14.46 -1.86 -7.26
N GLN A 66 15.00 -1.62 -8.46
CA GLN A 66 14.54 -0.54 -9.37
C GLN A 66 13.21 -0.89 -10.05
N VAL A 67 12.23 -1.22 -9.24
CA VAL A 67 10.87 -1.66 -9.60
C VAL A 67 9.92 -1.24 -8.48
N HIS A 68 8.61 -1.23 -8.78
CA HIS A 68 7.59 -0.91 -7.80
C HIS A 68 7.26 -2.13 -6.92
N THR A 69 6.92 -1.89 -5.67
CA THR A 69 6.25 -2.89 -4.82
C THR A 69 4.77 -2.87 -5.17
N LEU A 70 4.20 -4.03 -5.51
CA LEU A 70 2.78 -4.21 -5.79
C LEU A 70 2.12 -4.98 -4.67
N VAL A 71 0.86 -4.63 -4.37
CA VAL A 71 0.05 -5.24 -3.32
C VAL A 71 -1.34 -5.55 -3.85
N GLN A 72 -1.84 -6.76 -3.57
CA GLN A 72 -3.22 -7.16 -3.86
C GLN A 72 -3.68 -8.19 -2.84
N GLY A 73 -4.69 -7.83 -2.04
CA GLY A 73 -5.11 -8.64 -0.90
C GLY A 73 -3.90 -8.97 -0.01
N GLU A 74 -3.68 -10.26 0.22
CA GLU A 74 -2.58 -10.77 1.05
C GLU A 74 -1.25 -11.00 0.30
N ARG A 75 -1.11 -10.48 -0.93
CA ARG A 75 0.08 -10.70 -1.77
C ARG A 75 0.90 -9.42 -1.93
N TRP A 76 2.21 -9.52 -1.70
CA TRP A 76 3.21 -8.48 -1.99
C TRP A 76 4.27 -9.03 -2.93
N TRP A 77 4.61 -8.29 -3.98
CA TRP A 77 5.65 -8.69 -4.92
C TRP A 77 6.29 -7.50 -5.63
N LYS A 78 7.41 -7.75 -6.30
CA LYS A 78 8.06 -6.76 -7.19
C LYS A 78 7.32 -6.72 -8.51
N SER A 79 7.07 -5.52 -9.05
CA SER A 79 6.64 -5.39 -10.45
C SER A 79 7.68 -6.01 -11.38
N PRO A 80 7.29 -6.40 -12.61
CA PRO A 80 8.27 -6.78 -13.63
C PRO A 80 9.30 -5.66 -13.83
N GLN A 81 10.54 -6.04 -14.12
CA GLN A 81 11.54 -5.08 -14.58
C GLN A 81 11.14 -4.62 -15.98
N LEU A 82 10.96 -3.31 -16.14
CA LEU A 82 10.90 -2.73 -17.48
C LEU A 82 12.30 -2.82 -18.07
N SER A 83 12.54 -3.83 -18.89
CA SER A 83 13.61 -3.74 -19.88
C SER A 83 13.20 -2.65 -20.86
N LEU A 84 13.87 -1.49 -20.81
CA LEU A 84 14.02 -0.69 -22.01
C LEU A 84 14.83 -1.57 -22.98
N MET A 85 14.14 -2.43 -23.72
CA MET A 85 14.60 -2.80 -25.04
C MET A 85 14.59 -1.48 -25.81
N LEU A 86 15.69 -0.74 -25.70
CA LEU A 86 16.10 0.14 -26.78
C LEU A 86 16.35 -0.82 -27.94
N GLU A 87 15.29 -1.15 -28.67
CA GLU A 87 15.45 -1.62 -30.04
C GLU A 87 16.36 -0.58 -30.70
N PRO A 88 17.54 -0.96 -31.21
CA PRO A 88 18.38 -0.03 -31.92
C PRO A 88 17.61 0.37 -33.18
N LYS A 89 16.88 1.49 -33.10
CA LYS A 89 16.41 2.16 -34.31
C LYS A 89 17.65 2.47 -35.12
N GLU A 90 17.72 1.85 -36.28
CA GLU A 90 18.72 2.05 -37.32
C GLU A 90 19.19 3.50 -37.31
N ILE A 91 20.44 3.70 -36.89
CA ILE A 91 21.16 4.92 -37.22
C ILE A 91 21.46 4.77 -38.71
N ALA A 92 20.51 5.17 -39.55
CA ALA A 92 20.74 5.37 -40.96
C ALA A 92 21.73 6.55 -41.09
N VAL A 93 22.96 6.21 -41.48
CA VAL A 93 23.99 7.13 -41.97
C VAL A 93 23.56 7.68 -43.33
#